data_AF-A0A3D0Q841-F1
#
_entry.id   AF-A0A3D0Q841-F1
#
_cell.length_a   1.000
_cell.length_b   1.000
_cell.length_c   1.000
_cell.angle_alpha   90.00
_cell.angle_beta   90.00
_cell.angle_gamma   90.00
#
_symmetry.space_group_name_H-M   'P 1'
#
loop_
_entity.id
_entity.type
_entity.pdbx_description
1 polymer ?
#
loop_
_entity_poly.entity_id
_entity_poly.type
_entity_poly.pdbx_seq_one_letter_code
_entity_poly.pdbx_strand_id
1 'polypeptide(L)'
;MSNCSRTLIRRIWFPRVARCVAAAICFLVQVSAQEFPLDLRPLQHQSDLLRAEGRRNPKDPAPLVKLAEVQLKMGSLTEAKATLNAALDIRRDFVPALSGLGQIHRRMFEYQEALQMLNEAAALAPRDSAVRVLAADIAVDRMDFPGASALYNTLFKENPNNPLALSGLALVAYWENKFEDADRLARQCLKVDSIFAKAWLLMSWLHRIRQENSDWAECGRRAVACDPLDDEARANLFNILIRGEKKAEEGYTQAQIALKLNPFNLTTHNYIGNGWSAHTYPNVPLPLSGGEKDHFLEIMEIADSTLTLHDLASASRAYDLALRLMPDHIPALIGKGASLYYMLKYDEALECFFMALERDPDYGLAHYGAALCLLRKRDAVNVLLAELRRSPVSDAREPRSLRDVFTNYTKLDTELQGIVRSSVKPLQAYLPKLKQEKVTFLIFPLHHFLWQVPFNKRIQGTRTFDGRLWDDVKGSGGKNACAGEEWERDVKYCRFNVLTHEFAHQVHGFLPENLRKEITRLYTSAKKARKTLDFYSDANENEYFAVGVEAYVSEYKLPDQKITYDHTKSELEKVDPDLYKFIARLNQLAATRKAK
;
A
#
# COMPACT_ATOMS: atom_id res chain seq x y z
N MET A 1 72.36 -14.36 16.81
CA MET A 1 73.37 -14.84 15.86
C MET A 1 72.68 -15.68 14.79
N SER A 2 72.92 -15.36 13.52
CA SER A 2 72.68 -16.13 12.26
C SER A 2 71.27 -16.67 11.99
N ASN A 3 70.72 -16.72 10.77
CA ASN A 3 71.00 -16.20 9.43
C ASN A 3 69.73 -16.58 8.63
N CYS A 4 69.10 -15.64 7.93
CA CYS A 4 69.17 -15.51 6.47
C CYS A 4 68.10 -16.30 5.70
N SER A 5 67.12 -15.59 5.14
CA SER A 5 66.84 -15.63 3.69
C SER A 5 65.77 -14.59 3.34
N ARG A 6 66.20 -13.52 2.67
CA ARG A 6 65.36 -12.63 1.88
C ARG A 6 65.62 -12.98 0.41
N THR A 7 64.56 -13.31 -0.34
CA THR A 7 64.56 -13.11 -1.80
C THR A 7 63.13 -12.93 -2.32
N LEU A 8 62.75 -11.66 -2.46
CA LEU A 8 62.13 -11.01 -3.62
C LEU A 8 61.20 -11.83 -4.55
N ILE A 9 59.89 -11.52 -4.58
CA ILE A 9 59.10 -11.37 -5.83
C ILE A 9 58.08 -10.22 -5.66
N ARG A 10 58.04 -9.34 -6.66
CA ARG A 10 57.13 -8.20 -6.84
C ARG A 10 55.76 -8.66 -7.38
N ARG A 11 54.71 -7.86 -7.06
CA ARG A 11 53.58 -7.44 -7.92
C ARG A 11 52.47 -8.46 -8.29
N ILE A 12 51.24 -8.19 -7.83
CA ILE A 12 49.99 -7.91 -8.61
C ILE A 12 48.71 -8.30 -7.81
N TRP A 13 47.74 -7.39 -7.90
CA TRP A 13 46.34 -7.41 -7.45
C TRP A 13 45.52 -8.67 -7.81
N PHE A 14 44.58 -9.07 -6.92
CA PHE A 14 43.19 -9.45 -7.27
C PHE A 14 42.30 -9.55 -6.01
N PRO A 15 41.13 -8.85 -5.95
CA PRO A 15 40.02 -9.19 -5.06
C PRO A 15 38.91 -9.87 -5.88
N ARG A 16 38.84 -11.21 -5.86
CA ARG A 16 37.74 -11.97 -6.50
C ARG A 16 37.19 -13.14 -5.68
N VAL A 17 37.64 -13.32 -4.44
CA VAL A 17 37.21 -14.48 -3.63
C VAL A 17 36.02 -14.17 -2.70
N ALA A 18 35.68 -12.91 -2.46
CA ALA A 18 34.52 -12.56 -1.61
C ALA A 18 33.15 -12.66 -2.31
N ARG A 19 33.10 -12.71 -3.64
CA ARG A 19 31.83 -12.84 -4.41
C ARG A 19 31.40 -14.28 -4.68
N CYS A 20 32.29 -15.26 -4.50
CA CYS A 20 31.99 -16.66 -4.83
C CYS A 20 31.39 -17.46 -3.66
N VAL A 21 31.45 -16.97 -2.42
CA VAL A 21 30.89 -17.70 -1.26
C VAL A 21 29.39 -17.45 -1.09
N ALA A 22 28.86 -16.31 -1.54
CA ALA A 22 27.42 -16.05 -1.55
C ALA A 22 26.67 -16.86 -2.62
N ALA A 23 27.31 -17.16 -3.75
CA ALA A 23 26.70 -17.89 -4.86
C ALA A 23 26.62 -19.42 -4.64
N ALA A 24 27.43 -19.98 -3.72
CA ALA A 24 27.54 -21.43 -3.52
C ALA A 24 26.58 -22.01 -2.46
N ILE A 25 25.82 -21.17 -1.73
CA ILE A 25 24.82 -21.61 -0.74
C ILE A 25 23.40 -21.67 -1.37
N CYS A 26 23.24 -21.33 -2.65
CA CYS A 26 21.95 -21.34 -3.34
C CYS A 26 21.50 -22.70 -3.90
N PHE A 27 22.23 -23.80 -3.65
CA PHE A 27 21.78 -25.13 -4.04
C PHE A 27 21.83 -26.06 -2.83
N LEU A 28 20.65 -26.55 -2.43
CA LEU A 28 20.39 -27.55 -1.39
C LEU A 28 20.49 -27.07 0.06
N VAL A 29 19.44 -26.42 0.57
CA VAL A 29 19.04 -26.65 1.96
C VAL A 29 17.52 -26.53 2.11
N GLN A 30 16.85 -27.62 2.51
CA GLN A 30 15.59 -27.52 3.24
C GLN A 30 15.90 -26.91 4.61
N VAL A 31 15.53 -25.64 4.84
CA VAL A 31 15.62 -25.01 6.17
C VAL A 31 14.25 -24.56 6.64
N SER A 32 13.96 -24.99 7.86
CA SER A 32 12.93 -24.56 8.79
C SER A 32 12.65 -23.04 8.82
N ALA A 33 11.35 -22.72 8.90
CA ALA A 33 10.65 -21.55 9.48
C ALA A 33 11.10 -20.09 9.22
N GLN A 34 12.27 -19.78 8.65
CA GLN A 34 12.64 -18.40 8.33
C GLN A 34 13.38 -18.34 7.00
N GLU A 35 12.61 -18.27 5.91
CA GLU A 35 13.14 -17.93 4.59
C GLU A 35 13.76 -16.51 4.67
N PHE A 36 15.09 -16.40 4.62
CA PHE A 36 15.86 -15.15 4.72
C PHE A 36 15.84 -14.43 6.09
N PRO A 37 16.59 -14.88 7.11
CA PRO A 37 16.78 -14.11 8.34
C PRO A 37 17.51 -12.77 8.08
N LEU A 38 17.29 -11.78 8.95
CA LEU A 38 17.97 -10.49 8.90
C LEU A 38 19.17 -10.47 9.88
N ASP A 39 20.38 -10.28 9.38
CA ASP A 39 21.58 -10.05 10.19
C ASP A 39 22.15 -8.64 9.98
N LEU A 40 22.00 -7.78 10.99
CA LEU A 40 22.50 -6.40 10.96
C LEU A 40 23.89 -6.24 11.59
N ARG A 41 24.47 -7.29 12.20
CA ARG A 41 25.75 -7.19 12.91
C ARG A 41 26.90 -6.67 12.03
N PRO A 42 27.03 -7.06 10.73
CA PRO A 42 28.05 -6.50 9.87
C PRO A 42 27.91 -4.99 9.64
N LEU A 43 26.67 -4.51 9.47
CA LEU A 43 26.38 -3.08 9.31
C LEU A 43 26.61 -2.31 10.61
N GLN A 44 26.27 -2.91 11.77
CA GLN A 44 26.56 -2.32 13.07
C GLN A 44 28.06 -2.12 13.25
N HIS A 45 28.86 -3.15 12.93
CA HIS A 45 30.32 -3.02 12.98
C HIS A 45 30.84 -1.94 12.02
N GLN A 46 30.31 -1.87 10.79
CA GLN A 46 30.67 -0.84 9.83
C GLN A 46 30.31 0.58 10.33
N SER A 47 29.14 0.73 10.94
CA SER A 47 28.69 1.98 11.58
C SER A 47 29.68 2.44 12.65
N ASP A 48 30.13 1.53 13.51
CA ASP A 48 31.09 1.86 14.58
C ASP A 48 32.46 2.28 14.04
N LEU A 49 32.93 1.64 12.96
CA LEU A 49 34.16 2.05 12.27
C LEU A 49 34.05 3.45 11.66
N LEU A 50 32.92 3.77 11.02
CA LEU A 50 32.68 5.09 10.42
C LEU A 50 32.53 6.19 11.48
N ARG A 51 31.91 5.88 12.62
CA ARG A 51 31.89 6.78 13.79
C ARG A 51 33.32 7.09 14.28
N ALA A 52 34.18 6.08 14.37
CA ALA A 52 35.57 6.27 14.76
C ALA A 52 36.38 7.05 13.71
N GLU A 53 36.11 6.86 12.42
CA GLU A 53 36.69 7.65 11.33
C GLU A 53 36.27 9.13 11.40
N GLY A 54 34.98 9.41 11.56
CA GLY A 54 34.47 10.78 11.72
C GLY A 54 35.09 11.52 12.93
N ARG A 55 35.31 10.82 14.05
CA ARG A 55 36.02 11.39 15.22
C ARG A 55 37.48 11.72 14.94
N ARG A 56 38.15 10.96 14.08
CA ARG A 56 39.55 11.22 13.69
C ARG A 56 39.65 12.38 12.69
N ASN A 57 38.62 12.57 11.87
CA ASN A 57 38.57 13.58 10.82
C ASN A 57 37.36 14.53 10.98
N PRO A 58 37.27 15.33 12.07
CA PRO A 58 36.05 16.07 12.42
C PRO A 58 35.68 17.21 11.46
N LYS A 59 36.52 17.54 10.49
CA LYS A 59 36.27 18.56 9.45
C LYS A 59 35.90 17.98 8.08
N ASP A 60 35.93 16.65 7.95
CA ASP A 60 35.52 15.96 6.73
C ASP A 60 34.10 15.42 6.92
N PRO A 61 33.11 15.87 6.12
CA PRO A 61 31.74 15.37 6.22
C PRO A 61 31.55 13.98 5.58
N ALA A 62 32.52 13.47 4.79
CA ALA A 62 32.35 12.24 4.03
C ALA A 62 32.12 10.97 4.88
N PRO A 63 32.81 10.75 6.03
CA PRO A 63 32.52 9.62 6.90
C PRO A 63 31.11 9.64 7.48
N LEU A 64 30.54 10.83 7.74
CA LEU A 64 29.18 10.98 8.26
C LEU A 64 28.14 10.59 7.22
N VAL A 65 28.33 10.94 5.94
CA VAL A 65 27.43 10.50 4.87
C VAL A 65 27.46 8.97 4.72
N LYS A 66 28.63 8.35 4.73
CA LYS A 66 28.75 6.89 4.69
C LYS A 66 28.10 6.23 5.93
N LEU A 67 28.25 6.85 7.10
CA LEU A 67 27.60 6.38 8.33
C LEU A 67 26.09 6.43 8.19
N ALA A 68 25.55 7.53 7.68
CA ALA A 68 24.13 7.68 7.42
C ALA A 68 23.63 6.64 6.40
N GLU A 69 24.35 6.37 5.32
CA GLU A 69 23.99 5.31 4.36
C GLU A 69 23.88 3.93 5.04
N VAL A 70 24.78 3.62 5.97
CA VAL A 70 24.74 2.37 6.76
C VAL A 70 23.55 2.39 7.74
N GLN A 71 23.30 3.52 8.41
CA GLN A 71 22.13 3.67 9.28
C GLN A 71 20.82 3.52 8.52
N LEU A 72 20.72 4.05 7.29
CA LEU A 72 19.54 3.88 6.43
C LEU A 72 19.31 2.42 6.03
N LYS A 73 20.36 1.69 5.72
CA LYS A 73 20.30 0.25 5.46
C LYS A 73 19.88 -0.57 6.68
N MET A 74 20.15 -0.09 7.88
CA MET A 74 19.70 -0.71 9.13
C MET A 74 18.28 -0.30 9.54
N GLY A 75 17.65 0.65 8.83
CA GLY A 75 16.34 1.21 9.16
C GLY A 75 16.33 2.33 10.20
N SER A 76 17.50 2.78 10.65
CA SER A 76 17.65 3.87 11.63
C SER A 76 17.48 5.25 10.98
N LEU A 77 16.31 5.52 10.40
CA LEU A 77 16.03 6.75 9.62
C LEU A 77 16.30 8.04 10.42
N THR A 78 15.85 8.11 11.66
CA THR A 78 16.03 9.29 12.53
C THR A 78 17.51 9.53 12.85
N GLU A 79 18.28 8.48 13.13
CA GLU A 79 19.72 8.60 13.36
C GLU A 79 20.48 9.02 12.09
N ALA A 80 20.10 8.45 10.94
CA ALA A 80 20.68 8.82 9.66
C ALA A 80 20.42 10.29 9.34
N LYS A 81 19.19 10.78 9.55
CA LYS A 81 18.81 12.19 9.38
C LYS A 81 19.67 13.10 10.25
N ALA A 82 19.82 12.78 11.53
CA ALA A 82 20.70 13.52 12.45
C ALA A 82 22.17 13.51 12.00
N THR A 83 22.66 12.37 11.52
CA THR A 83 24.05 12.21 11.05
C THR A 83 24.31 13.03 9.78
N LEU A 84 23.36 13.11 8.85
CA LEU A 84 23.47 13.95 7.66
C LEU A 84 23.39 15.43 7.98
N ASN A 85 22.53 15.83 8.92
CA ASN A 85 22.51 17.21 9.41
C ASN A 85 23.87 17.60 10.02
N ALA A 86 24.49 16.73 10.81
CA ALA A 86 25.84 16.97 11.31
C ALA A 86 26.89 17.08 10.19
N ALA A 87 26.71 16.38 9.06
CA ALA A 87 27.56 16.54 7.89
C ALA A 87 27.38 17.93 7.23
N LEU A 88 26.15 18.45 7.22
CA LEU A 88 25.84 19.80 6.72
C LEU A 88 26.30 20.92 7.67
N ASP A 89 26.34 20.67 8.98
CA ASP A 89 26.94 21.59 9.96
C ASP A 89 28.44 21.79 9.71
N ILE A 90 29.14 20.74 9.24
CA ILE A 90 30.55 20.83 8.82
C ILE A 90 30.66 21.55 7.47
N ARG A 91 29.80 21.19 6.51
CA ARG A 91 29.78 21.76 5.17
C ARG A 91 28.37 21.83 4.61
N ARG A 92 27.81 23.03 4.59
CA ARG A 92 26.42 23.29 4.18
C ARG A 92 26.11 22.92 2.72
N ASP A 93 27.08 23.07 1.81
CA ASP A 93 26.94 22.78 0.38
C ASP A 93 27.40 21.36 0.00
N PHE A 94 27.38 20.41 0.96
CA PHE A 94 27.81 19.05 0.70
C PHE A 94 26.71 18.21 0.03
N VAL A 95 26.75 18.14 -1.31
CA VAL A 95 25.76 17.46 -2.17
C VAL A 95 25.39 16.03 -1.73
N PRO A 96 26.34 15.15 -1.32
CA PRO A 96 25.96 13.81 -0.86
C PRO A 96 25.08 13.83 0.40
N ALA A 97 25.28 14.79 1.30
CA ALA A 97 24.46 14.92 2.49
C ALA A 97 23.06 15.47 2.17
N LEU A 98 22.97 16.47 1.29
CA LEU A 98 21.69 17.00 0.79
C LEU A 98 20.88 15.91 0.07
N SER A 99 21.53 15.15 -0.82
CA SER A 99 20.89 14.04 -1.54
C SER A 99 20.44 12.93 -0.59
N GLY A 100 21.26 12.61 0.41
CA GLY A 100 20.91 11.65 1.46
C GLY A 100 19.68 12.11 2.26
N LEU A 101 19.61 13.37 2.68
CA LEU A 101 18.44 13.91 3.40
C LEU A 101 17.20 13.87 2.51
N GLY A 102 17.33 14.24 1.24
CA GLY A 102 16.24 14.13 0.28
C GLY A 102 15.68 12.70 0.15
N GLN A 103 16.55 11.68 0.15
CA GLN A 103 16.13 10.27 0.17
C GLN A 103 15.42 9.87 1.47
N ILE A 104 15.89 10.37 2.62
CA ILE A 104 15.25 10.11 3.93
C ILE A 104 13.86 10.72 3.98
N HIS A 105 13.77 12.00 3.67
CA HIS A 105 12.50 12.74 3.65
C HIS A 105 11.50 12.07 2.70
N ARG A 106 11.96 11.65 1.51
CA ARG A 106 11.14 10.86 0.58
C ARG A 106 10.62 9.56 1.22
N ARG A 107 11.48 8.77 1.86
CA ARG A 107 11.06 7.53 2.56
C ARG A 107 10.06 7.78 3.68
N MET A 108 10.15 8.93 4.35
CA MET A 108 9.21 9.36 5.39
C MET A 108 7.94 10.03 4.84
N PHE A 109 7.80 10.12 3.50
CA PHE A 109 6.71 10.84 2.83
C PHE A 109 6.67 12.35 3.18
N GLU A 110 7.79 12.91 3.64
CA GLU A 110 8.05 14.33 3.89
C GLU A 110 8.44 15.02 2.56
N TYR A 111 7.51 15.04 1.60
CA TYR A 111 7.84 15.41 0.21
C TYR A 111 8.26 16.87 0.03
N GLN A 112 7.78 17.78 0.89
CA GLN A 112 8.14 19.19 0.81
C GLN A 112 9.63 19.38 1.15
N GLU A 113 10.08 18.75 2.22
CA GLU A 113 11.46 18.71 2.67
C GLU A 113 12.34 17.94 1.68
N ALA A 114 11.84 16.82 1.14
CA ALA A 114 12.56 16.05 0.13
C ALA A 114 12.86 16.87 -1.13
N LEU A 115 11.86 17.61 -1.62
CA LEU A 115 12.01 18.51 -2.77
C LEU A 115 12.94 19.69 -2.45
N GLN A 116 12.89 20.24 -1.24
CA GLN A 116 13.81 21.29 -0.83
C GLN A 116 15.27 20.82 -0.91
N MET A 117 15.59 19.69 -0.28
CA MET A 117 16.93 19.11 -0.29
C MET A 117 17.40 18.74 -1.69
N LEU A 118 16.50 18.19 -2.51
CA LEU A 118 16.77 17.90 -3.92
C LEU A 118 17.11 19.17 -4.70
N ASN A 119 16.34 20.25 -4.55
CA ASN A 119 16.56 21.50 -5.28
C ASN A 119 17.90 22.13 -4.90
N GLU A 120 18.27 22.11 -3.61
CA GLU A 120 19.58 22.59 -3.15
C GLU A 120 20.72 21.74 -3.75
N ALA A 121 20.59 20.40 -3.73
CA ALA A 121 21.58 19.50 -4.33
C ALA A 121 21.71 19.69 -5.85
N ALA A 122 20.59 19.85 -6.56
CA ALA A 122 20.54 20.04 -8.01
C ALA A 122 21.09 21.39 -8.44
N ALA A 123 20.94 22.45 -7.63
CA ALA A 123 21.56 23.74 -7.91
C ALA A 123 23.10 23.67 -7.86
N LEU A 124 23.65 22.84 -6.97
CA LEU A 124 25.09 22.65 -6.80
C LEU A 124 25.69 21.67 -7.81
N ALA A 125 24.99 20.58 -8.10
CA ALA A 125 25.47 19.52 -8.97
C ALA A 125 24.36 18.92 -9.86
N PRO A 126 23.87 19.67 -10.87
CA PRO A 126 22.73 19.25 -11.69
C PRO A 126 23.01 18.01 -12.57
N ARG A 127 24.28 17.67 -12.78
CA ARG A 127 24.70 16.49 -13.54
C ARG A 127 25.08 15.30 -12.67
N ASP A 128 25.03 15.44 -11.34
CA ASP A 128 25.29 14.32 -10.43
C ASP A 128 24.24 13.23 -10.63
N SER A 129 24.70 11.97 -10.71
CA SER A 129 23.81 10.84 -10.99
C SER A 129 22.89 10.54 -9.82
N ALA A 130 23.34 10.67 -8.57
CA ALA A 130 22.52 10.40 -7.39
C ALA A 130 21.42 11.46 -7.24
N VAL A 131 21.75 12.72 -7.53
CA VAL A 131 20.77 13.83 -7.55
C VAL A 131 19.70 13.59 -8.62
N ARG A 132 20.09 13.21 -9.84
CA ARG A 132 19.14 12.92 -10.93
C ARG A 132 18.29 11.69 -10.68
N VAL A 133 18.85 10.65 -10.06
CA VAL A 133 18.09 9.47 -9.63
C VAL A 133 17.06 9.88 -8.57
N LEU A 134 17.45 10.65 -7.55
CA LEU A 134 16.52 11.16 -6.53
C LEU A 134 15.40 11.99 -7.16
N ALA A 135 15.72 12.87 -8.12
CA ALA A 135 14.72 13.64 -8.85
C ALA A 135 13.74 12.75 -9.62
N ALA A 136 14.25 11.73 -10.32
CA ALA A 136 13.42 10.82 -11.09
C ALA A 136 12.53 9.97 -10.18
N ASP A 137 13.07 9.51 -9.06
CA ASP A 137 12.38 8.76 -8.03
C ASP A 137 11.24 9.57 -7.37
N ILE A 138 11.49 10.84 -7.01
CA ILE A 138 10.44 11.72 -6.50
C ILE A 138 9.39 11.99 -7.59
N ALA A 139 9.80 12.12 -8.87
CA ALA A 139 8.85 12.26 -9.97
C ALA A 139 7.95 11.01 -10.12
N VAL A 140 8.49 9.79 -9.91
CA VAL A 140 7.68 8.55 -9.86
C VAL A 140 6.68 8.59 -8.70
N ASP A 141 7.10 8.96 -7.49
CA ASP A 141 6.19 9.03 -6.32
C ASP A 141 5.05 10.04 -6.55
N ARG A 142 5.35 11.12 -7.28
CA ARG A 142 4.40 12.17 -7.70
C ARG A 142 3.56 11.78 -8.93
N MET A 143 3.78 10.61 -9.51
CA MET A 143 3.17 10.16 -10.78
C MET A 143 3.43 11.08 -11.98
N ASP A 144 4.51 11.87 -11.92
CA ASP A 144 5.04 12.59 -13.07
C ASP A 144 5.88 11.62 -13.92
N PHE A 145 5.20 10.67 -14.56
CA PHE A 145 5.84 9.67 -15.41
C PHE A 145 6.61 10.27 -16.60
N PRO A 146 6.12 11.34 -17.26
CA PRO A 146 6.90 12.04 -18.28
C PRO A 146 8.20 12.64 -17.72
N GLY A 147 8.14 13.33 -16.58
CA GLY A 147 9.31 13.90 -15.92
C GLY A 147 10.31 12.84 -15.45
N ALA A 148 9.82 11.77 -14.82
CA ALA A 148 10.63 10.62 -14.40
C ALA A 148 11.31 9.96 -15.61
N SER A 149 10.56 9.69 -16.68
CA SER A 149 11.10 9.11 -17.92
C SER A 149 12.17 10.01 -18.54
N ALA A 150 11.96 11.32 -18.58
CA ALA A 150 12.94 12.25 -19.13
C ALA A 150 14.27 12.16 -18.36
N LEU A 151 14.23 12.18 -17.03
CA LEU A 151 15.40 12.09 -16.17
C LEU A 151 16.12 10.75 -16.33
N TYR A 152 15.40 9.63 -16.25
CA TYR A 152 15.99 8.31 -16.44
C TYR A 152 16.57 8.10 -17.84
N ASN A 153 15.93 8.65 -18.88
CA ASN A 153 16.46 8.62 -20.24
C ASN A 153 17.77 9.41 -20.38
N THR A 154 17.98 10.50 -19.61
CA THR A 154 19.29 11.17 -19.61
C THR A 154 20.40 10.25 -19.08
N LEU A 155 20.13 9.56 -17.97
CA LEU A 155 21.07 8.60 -17.36
C LEU A 155 21.34 7.41 -18.28
N PHE A 156 20.31 6.92 -18.97
CA PHE A 156 20.42 5.84 -19.94
C PHE A 156 21.23 6.26 -21.18
N LYS A 157 21.04 7.47 -21.70
CA LYS A 157 21.83 7.98 -22.85
C LYS A 157 23.30 8.12 -22.53
N GLU A 158 23.63 8.56 -21.31
CA GLU A 158 25.02 8.67 -20.84
C GLU A 158 25.66 7.30 -20.62
N ASN A 159 24.90 6.34 -20.09
CA ASN A 159 25.34 4.97 -19.91
C ASN A 159 24.17 4.00 -20.13
N PRO A 160 24.08 3.35 -21.32
CA PRO A 160 23.03 2.39 -21.63
C PRO A 160 23.03 1.14 -20.74
N ASN A 161 24.14 0.89 -20.03
CA ASN A 161 24.31 -0.20 -19.08
C ASN A 161 24.24 0.32 -17.62
N ASN A 162 23.50 1.41 -17.36
CA ASN A 162 23.23 1.87 -16.01
C ASN A 162 22.02 1.11 -15.44
N PRO A 163 22.18 0.21 -14.45
CA PRO A 163 21.07 -0.59 -13.92
C PRO A 163 19.99 0.28 -13.25
N LEU A 164 20.36 1.41 -12.62
CA LEU A 164 19.41 2.35 -12.02
C LEU A 164 18.51 2.99 -13.08
N ALA A 165 19.08 3.37 -14.24
CA ALA A 165 18.31 3.95 -15.33
C ALA A 165 17.38 2.90 -15.97
N LEU A 166 17.88 1.70 -16.21
CA LEU A 166 17.10 0.60 -16.78
C LEU A 166 15.94 0.19 -15.86
N SER A 167 16.20 0.01 -14.57
CA SER A 167 15.14 -0.32 -13.61
C SER A 167 14.15 0.84 -13.40
N GLY A 168 14.63 2.08 -13.42
CA GLY A 168 13.79 3.27 -13.31
C GLY A 168 12.82 3.41 -14.49
N LEU A 169 13.31 3.23 -15.71
CA LEU A 169 12.47 3.19 -16.91
C LEU A 169 11.50 2.00 -16.89
N ALA A 170 11.94 0.83 -16.41
CA ALA A 170 11.07 -0.33 -16.25
C ALA A 170 9.95 -0.08 -15.24
N LEU A 171 10.24 0.59 -14.12
CA LEU A 171 9.27 0.98 -13.12
C LEU A 171 8.26 2.00 -13.67
N VAL A 172 8.71 3.00 -14.42
CA VAL A 172 7.79 3.95 -15.08
C VAL A 172 6.90 3.22 -16.08
N ALA A 173 7.45 2.36 -16.93
CA ALA A 173 6.68 1.57 -17.88
C ALA A 173 5.66 0.65 -17.18
N TYR A 174 6.00 0.09 -16.02
CA TYR A 174 5.08 -0.69 -15.19
C TYR A 174 3.88 0.15 -14.75
N TRP A 175 4.11 1.35 -14.20
CA TRP A 175 3.04 2.25 -13.75
C TRP A 175 2.20 2.84 -14.89
N GLU A 176 2.77 2.96 -16.10
CA GLU A 176 2.03 3.33 -17.30
C GLU A 176 1.29 2.14 -17.96
N ASN A 177 1.24 0.97 -17.31
CA ASN A 177 0.67 -0.28 -17.83
C ASN A 177 1.30 -0.78 -19.16
N LYS A 178 2.54 -0.37 -19.45
CA LYS A 178 3.36 -0.82 -20.60
C LYS A 178 4.19 -2.05 -20.20
N PHE A 179 3.52 -3.15 -19.86
CA PHE A 179 4.15 -4.31 -19.22
C PHE A 179 5.21 -5.02 -20.07
N GLU A 180 5.08 -5.02 -21.40
CA GLU A 180 6.08 -5.57 -22.31
C GLU A 180 7.37 -4.74 -22.31
N ASP A 181 7.24 -3.42 -22.24
CA ASP A 181 8.39 -2.51 -22.13
C ASP A 181 9.07 -2.65 -20.78
N ALA A 182 8.28 -2.73 -19.70
CA ALA A 182 8.76 -2.97 -18.34
C ALA A 182 9.57 -4.28 -18.25
N ASP A 183 9.04 -5.39 -18.79
CA ASP A 183 9.71 -6.69 -18.80
C ASP A 183 11.03 -6.64 -19.60
N ARG A 184 11.00 -6.05 -20.80
CA ARG A 184 12.21 -5.92 -21.64
C ARG A 184 13.30 -5.15 -20.92
N LEU A 185 12.96 -4.00 -20.32
CA LEU A 185 13.91 -3.14 -19.61
C LEU A 185 14.43 -3.80 -18.32
N ALA A 186 13.57 -4.48 -17.55
CA ALA A 186 13.97 -5.23 -16.37
C ALA A 186 14.93 -6.37 -16.73
N ARG A 187 14.65 -7.12 -17.80
CA ARG A 187 15.57 -8.17 -18.30
C ARG A 187 16.88 -7.58 -18.81
N GLN A 188 16.87 -6.41 -19.44
CA GLN A 188 18.09 -5.72 -19.83
C GLN A 188 18.92 -5.30 -18.61
N CYS A 189 18.27 -4.80 -17.56
CA CYS A 189 18.91 -4.51 -16.28
C CYS A 189 19.60 -5.76 -15.71
N LEU A 190 18.90 -6.90 -15.67
CA LEU A 190 19.43 -8.17 -15.15
C LEU A 190 20.54 -8.79 -16.01
N LYS A 191 20.63 -8.44 -17.30
CA LYS A 191 21.78 -8.81 -18.15
C LYS A 191 23.04 -8.01 -17.79
N VAL A 192 22.86 -6.77 -17.37
CA VAL A 192 23.96 -5.86 -16.97
C VAL A 192 24.39 -6.17 -15.53
N ASP A 193 23.43 -6.33 -14.64
CA ASP A 193 23.64 -6.65 -13.23
C ASP A 193 22.63 -7.72 -12.79
N SER A 194 23.08 -8.97 -12.78
CA SER A 194 22.23 -10.13 -12.45
C SER A 194 21.78 -10.18 -11.00
N ILE A 195 22.39 -9.37 -10.12
CA ILE A 195 22.04 -9.30 -8.69
C ILE A 195 21.32 -7.99 -8.35
N PHE A 196 20.76 -7.29 -9.33
CA PHE A 196 20.04 -6.04 -9.10
C PHE A 196 18.63 -6.29 -8.55
N ALA A 197 18.47 -6.18 -7.23
CA ALA A 197 17.24 -6.56 -6.50
C ALA A 197 15.97 -5.89 -7.03
N LYS A 198 16.01 -4.58 -7.32
CA LYS A 198 14.85 -3.83 -7.83
C LYS A 198 14.34 -4.36 -9.18
N ALA A 199 15.21 -4.90 -10.02
CA ALA A 199 14.79 -5.50 -11.28
C ALA A 199 14.12 -6.87 -11.06
N TRP A 200 14.61 -7.69 -10.13
CA TRP A 200 13.93 -8.93 -9.71
C TRP A 200 12.56 -8.65 -9.06
N LEU A 201 12.45 -7.60 -8.26
CA LEU A 201 11.19 -7.14 -7.67
C LEU A 201 10.17 -6.75 -8.75
N LEU A 202 10.59 -5.96 -9.74
CA LEU A 202 9.75 -5.61 -10.89
C LEU A 202 9.31 -6.85 -11.68
N MET A 203 10.23 -7.80 -11.93
CA MET A 203 9.89 -9.08 -12.58
C MET A 203 8.85 -9.86 -11.79
N SER A 204 8.97 -9.90 -10.46
CA SER A 204 7.97 -10.52 -9.58
C SER A 204 6.59 -9.89 -9.76
N TRP A 205 6.48 -8.57 -9.77
CA TRP A 205 5.21 -7.89 -10.00
C TRP A 205 4.63 -8.17 -11.40
N LEU A 206 5.47 -8.19 -12.43
CA LEU A 206 5.05 -8.54 -13.80
C LEU A 206 4.53 -9.98 -13.91
N HIS A 207 5.21 -10.94 -13.28
CA HIS A 207 4.74 -12.32 -13.21
C HIS A 207 3.43 -12.44 -12.43
N ARG A 208 3.23 -11.62 -11.38
CA ARG A 208 1.95 -11.57 -10.67
C ARG A 208 0.80 -11.10 -11.55
N ILE A 209 1.03 -10.09 -12.40
CA ILE A 209 0.08 -9.60 -13.41
C ILE A 209 -0.31 -10.72 -14.37
N ARG A 210 0.70 -11.43 -14.89
CA ARG A 210 0.52 -12.52 -15.85
C ARG A 210 -0.05 -13.80 -15.24
N GLN A 211 -0.25 -13.83 -13.92
CA GLN A 211 -0.74 -14.99 -13.16
C GLN A 211 0.25 -16.18 -13.19
N GLU A 212 1.53 -15.89 -13.38
CA GLU A 212 2.63 -16.84 -13.42
C GLU A 212 3.15 -17.07 -11.98
N ASN A 213 2.34 -17.74 -11.14
CA ASN A 213 2.56 -17.81 -9.69
C ASN A 213 3.92 -18.39 -9.28
N SER A 214 4.46 -19.34 -10.03
CA SER A 214 5.79 -19.92 -9.76
C SER A 214 6.89 -18.88 -9.97
N ASP A 215 6.84 -18.15 -11.09
CA ASP A 215 7.83 -17.13 -11.42
C ASP A 215 7.68 -15.87 -10.55
N TRP A 216 6.44 -15.54 -10.14
CA TRP A 216 6.16 -14.51 -9.15
C TRP A 216 6.91 -14.79 -7.85
N ALA A 217 6.77 -16.01 -7.31
CA ALA A 217 7.41 -16.40 -6.07
C ALA A 217 8.94 -16.48 -6.20
N GLU A 218 9.44 -17.10 -7.27
CA GLU A 218 10.89 -17.22 -7.53
C GLU A 218 11.56 -15.85 -7.70
N CYS A 219 10.99 -14.94 -8.50
CA CYS A 219 11.55 -13.61 -8.67
C CYS A 219 11.52 -12.80 -7.37
N GLY A 220 10.46 -12.93 -6.56
CA GLY A 220 10.38 -12.26 -5.27
C GLY A 220 11.45 -12.73 -4.28
N ARG A 221 11.71 -14.04 -4.22
CA ARG A 221 12.83 -14.61 -3.45
C ARG A 221 14.18 -14.12 -3.95
N ARG A 222 14.38 -14.07 -5.27
CA ARG A 222 15.61 -13.52 -5.85
C ARG A 222 15.83 -12.07 -5.49
N ALA A 223 14.77 -11.25 -5.46
CA ALA A 223 14.87 -9.85 -5.03
C ALA A 223 15.43 -9.75 -3.60
N VAL A 224 14.87 -10.51 -2.65
CA VAL A 224 15.35 -10.55 -1.25
C VAL A 224 16.74 -11.18 -1.13
N ALA A 225 17.06 -12.21 -1.92
CA ALA A 225 18.39 -12.83 -1.92
C ALA A 225 19.47 -11.85 -2.44
N CYS A 226 19.13 -11.02 -3.43
CA CYS A 226 20.02 -10.04 -4.01
C CYS A 226 20.24 -8.83 -3.09
N ASP A 227 19.19 -8.36 -2.41
CA ASP A 227 19.29 -7.35 -1.37
C ASP A 227 18.37 -7.70 -0.18
N PRO A 228 18.93 -8.33 0.87
CA PRO A 228 18.17 -8.68 2.08
C PRO A 228 17.65 -7.48 2.88
N LEU A 229 18.07 -6.25 2.54
CA LEU A 229 17.74 -5.00 3.24
C LEU A 229 16.74 -4.14 2.47
N ASP A 230 16.26 -4.61 1.31
CA ASP A 230 15.22 -3.94 0.54
C ASP A 230 13.85 -4.23 1.19
N ASP A 231 13.27 -3.21 1.83
CA ASP A 231 11.99 -3.30 2.53
C ASP A 231 10.82 -3.63 1.60
N GLU A 232 10.86 -3.16 0.35
CA GLU A 232 9.79 -3.43 -0.62
C GLU A 232 9.90 -4.85 -1.17
N ALA A 233 11.11 -5.38 -1.36
CA ALA A 233 11.32 -6.78 -1.69
C ALA A 233 10.79 -7.70 -0.56
N ARG A 234 11.02 -7.32 0.70
CA ARG A 234 10.49 -8.01 1.89
C ARG A 234 8.96 -7.93 1.96
N ALA A 235 8.37 -6.77 1.69
CA ALA A 235 6.91 -6.58 1.62
C ALA A 235 6.28 -7.42 0.50
N ASN A 236 6.95 -7.54 -0.64
CA ASN A 236 6.51 -8.42 -1.73
C ASN A 236 6.63 -9.91 -1.36
N LEU A 237 7.71 -10.32 -0.68
CA LEU A 237 7.86 -11.69 -0.18
C LEU A 237 6.81 -12.02 0.88
N PHE A 238 6.46 -11.07 1.75
CA PHE A 238 5.31 -11.19 2.66
C PHE A 238 4.03 -11.55 1.89
N ASN A 239 3.70 -10.79 0.84
CA ASN A 239 2.54 -11.06 0.00
C ASN A 239 2.59 -12.44 -0.68
N ILE A 240 3.76 -12.86 -1.19
CA ILE A 240 3.97 -14.18 -1.78
C ILE A 240 3.67 -15.29 -0.76
N LEU A 241 4.23 -15.17 0.45
CA LEU A 241 4.09 -16.19 1.48
C LEU A 241 2.65 -16.30 1.96
N ILE A 242 1.96 -15.18 2.21
CA ILE A 242 0.58 -15.22 2.72
C ILE A 242 -0.45 -15.61 1.66
N ARG A 243 -0.39 -15.04 0.45
CA ARG A 243 -1.41 -15.27 -0.60
C ARG A 243 -1.06 -16.42 -1.54
N GLY A 244 0.20 -16.55 -1.90
CA GLY A 244 0.67 -17.56 -2.85
C GLY A 244 0.87 -18.93 -2.19
N GLU A 245 1.49 -18.94 -1.02
CA GLU A 245 1.94 -20.19 -0.36
C GLU A 245 1.18 -20.54 0.92
N LYS A 246 0.29 -19.65 1.40
CA LYS A 246 -0.51 -19.81 2.64
C LYS A 246 0.36 -20.02 3.89
N LYS A 247 1.55 -19.43 3.91
CA LYS A 247 2.50 -19.42 5.02
C LYS A 247 2.40 -18.11 5.79
N ALA A 248 1.31 -17.95 6.55
CA ALA A 248 0.99 -16.69 7.24
C ALA A 248 2.10 -16.22 8.19
N GLU A 249 2.61 -17.10 9.05
CA GLU A 249 3.65 -16.77 10.04
C GLU A 249 4.99 -16.38 9.40
N GLU A 250 5.44 -17.14 8.38
CA GLU A 250 6.66 -16.82 7.64
C GLU A 250 6.51 -15.48 6.91
N GLY A 251 5.33 -15.25 6.31
CA GLY A 251 5.00 -13.98 5.68
C GLY A 251 5.05 -12.82 6.69
N TYR A 252 4.43 -12.98 7.86
CA TYR A 252 4.41 -11.96 8.90
C TYR A 252 5.82 -11.64 9.41
N THR A 253 6.70 -12.65 9.50
CA THR A 253 8.11 -12.43 9.82
C THR A 253 8.79 -11.51 8.79
N GLN A 254 8.50 -11.67 7.49
CA GLN A 254 9.02 -10.78 6.45
C GLN A 254 8.43 -9.36 6.56
N ALA A 255 7.15 -9.24 6.92
CA ALA A 255 6.50 -7.96 7.18
C ALA A 255 7.20 -7.20 8.32
N GLN A 256 7.49 -7.87 9.43
CA GLN A 256 8.22 -7.29 10.57
C GLN A 256 9.62 -6.83 10.16
N ILE A 257 10.32 -7.62 9.34
CA ILE A 257 11.63 -7.23 8.79
C ILE A 257 11.49 -5.98 7.91
N ALA A 258 10.49 -5.92 7.02
CA ALA A 258 10.23 -4.76 6.17
C ALA A 258 10.00 -3.49 7.01
N LEU A 259 9.16 -3.56 8.05
CA LEU A 259 8.88 -2.43 8.94
C LEU A 259 10.08 -2.04 9.82
N LYS A 260 10.94 -2.99 10.18
CA LYS A 260 12.19 -2.68 10.87
C LYS A 260 13.17 -1.91 9.97
N LEU A 261 13.23 -2.25 8.69
CA LEU A 261 14.08 -1.58 7.70
C LEU A 261 13.48 -0.24 7.25
N ASN A 262 12.16 -0.13 7.23
CA ASN A 262 11.43 1.08 6.88
C ASN A 262 10.08 1.13 7.61
N PRO A 263 9.97 1.87 8.72
CA PRO A 263 8.70 2.04 9.46
C PRO A 263 7.60 2.74 8.66
N PHE A 264 7.91 3.31 7.50
CA PHE A 264 6.96 3.99 6.61
C PHE A 264 6.63 3.13 5.37
N ASN A 265 6.92 1.82 5.37
CA ASN A 265 6.60 0.95 4.23
C ASN A 265 5.08 0.78 4.07
N LEU A 266 4.51 1.57 3.15
CA LEU A 266 3.07 1.63 2.87
C LEU A 266 2.49 0.25 2.53
N THR A 267 3.18 -0.52 1.69
CA THR A 267 2.74 -1.84 1.23
C THR A 267 2.54 -2.81 2.41
N THR A 268 3.50 -2.84 3.33
CA THR A 268 3.45 -3.72 4.51
C THR A 268 2.34 -3.32 5.46
N HIS A 269 2.22 -2.02 5.78
CA HIS A 269 1.11 -1.49 6.58
C HIS A 269 -0.25 -1.83 5.94
N ASN A 270 -0.37 -1.71 4.61
CA ASN A 270 -1.60 -2.06 3.90
C ASN A 270 -1.95 -3.54 4.05
N TYR A 271 -0.99 -4.45 3.89
CA TYR A 271 -1.26 -5.88 4.01
C TYR A 271 -1.65 -6.28 5.44
N ILE A 272 -0.88 -5.85 6.46
CA ILE A 272 -1.21 -6.16 7.86
C ILE A 272 -2.58 -5.58 8.22
N GLY A 273 -2.81 -4.30 7.91
CA GLY A 273 -4.07 -3.63 8.23
C GLY A 273 -5.31 -4.16 7.49
N ASN A 274 -5.13 -5.01 6.48
CA ASN A 274 -6.20 -5.75 5.80
C ASN A 274 -6.40 -7.18 6.35
N GLY A 275 -5.86 -7.46 7.54
CA GLY A 275 -6.08 -8.70 8.29
C GLY A 275 -5.03 -9.77 8.11
N TRP A 276 -3.89 -9.47 7.49
CA TRP A 276 -2.74 -10.38 7.51
C TRP A 276 -1.91 -10.27 8.79
N SER A 277 -2.55 -9.89 9.89
CA SER A 277 -2.03 -9.94 11.26
C SER A 277 -1.92 -11.40 11.74
N ALA A 278 -0.81 -11.70 12.42
CA ALA A 278 -0.58 -13.01 13.02
C ALA A 278 -1.44 -13.24 14.28
N HIS A 279 -1.68 -12.17 15.06
CA HIS A 279 -2.35 -12.24 16.36
C HIS A 279 -3.72 -11.57 16.37
N THR A 280 -4.61 -12.09 17.21
CA THR A 280 -5.89 -11.48 17.54
C THR A 280 -5.71 -10.45 18.65
N TYR A 281 -6.59 -9.45 18.72
CA TYR A 281 -6.59 -8.45 19.78
C TYR A 281 -7.37 -8.96 20.99
N PRO A 282 -6.72 -9.40 22.09
CA PRO A 282 -7.46 -9.78 23.28
C PRO A 282 -8.17 -8.55 23.84
N ASN A 283 -9.39 -8.71 24.35
CA ASN A 283 -10.04 -7.65 25.12
C ASN A 283 -9.25 -7.43 26.42
N VAL A 284 -8.36 -6.45 26.43
CA VAL A 284 -7.60 -6.07 27.63
C VAL A 284 -8.55 -5.37 28.60
N PRO A 285 -8.73 -5.88 29.83
CA PRO A 285 -9.55 -5.21 30.83
C PRO A 285 -9.02 -3.79 31.09
N LEU A 286 -9.93 -2.84 31.23
CA LEU A 286 -9.57 -1.46 31.58
C LEU A 286 -8.90 -1.46 32.97
N PRO A 287 -7.71 -0.83 33.14
CA PRO A 287 -7.05 -0.72 34.43
C PRO A 287 -7.72 0.29 35.38
N LEU A 288 -8.89 0.82 35.00
CA LEU A 288 -9.69 1.77 35.78
C LEU A 288 -10.80 1.05 36.57
N SER A 289 -11.24 1.66 37.68
CA SER A 289 -12.33 1.12 38.50
C SER A 289 -13.27 2.22 39.00
N GLY A 290 -14.48 1.83 39.41
CA GLY A 290 -15.49 2.74 39.97
C GLY A 290 -15.82 3.93 39.04
N GLY A 291 -16.02 5.11 39.65
CA GLY A 291 -16.43 6.31 38.92
C GLY A 291 -15.41 6.82 37.89
N GLU A 292 -14.12 6.50 38.03
CA GLU A 292 -13.11 6.85 37.02
C GLU A 292 -13.28 6.02 35.75
N LYS A 293 -13.60 4.73 35.90
CA LYS A 293 -13.93 3.86 34.77
C LYS A 293 -15.21 4.33 34.08
N ASP A 294 -16.24 4.66 34.86
CA ASP A 294 -17.52 5.12 34.30
C ASP A 294 -17.34 6.44 33.54
N HIS A 295 -16.59 7.39 34.11
CA HIS A 295 -16.25 8.64 33.45
C HIS A 295 -15.45 8.43 32.16
N PHE A 296 -14.46 7.53 32.17
CA PHE A 296 -13.69 7.20 30.97
C PHE A 296 -14.57 6.62 29.86
N LEU A 297 -15.47 5.70 30.20
CA LEU A 297 -16.39 5.09 29.24
C LEU A 297 -17.37 6.12 28.65
N GLU A 298 -17.87 7.05 29.47
CA GLU A 298 -18.70 8.16 29.00
C GLU A 298 -17.95 9.05 27.99
N ILE A 299 -16.69 9.40 28.29
CA ILE A 299 -15.86 10.18 27.36
C ILE A 299 -15.66 9.44 26.03
N MET A 300 -15.37 8.14 26.08
CA MET A 300 -15.21 7.31 24.88
C MET A 300 -16.50 7.24 24.05
N GLU A 301 -17.66 7.07 24.70
CA GLU A 301 -18.96 7.04 24.01
C GLU A 301 -19.26 8.37 23.31
N ILE A 302 -18.97 9.50 23.96
CA ILE A 302 -19.08 10.84 23.36
C ILE A 302 -18.12 10.98 22.17
N ALA A 303 -16.87 10.53 22.32
CA ALA A 303 -15.85 10.60 21.27
C ALA A 303 -16.26 9.79 20.02
N ASP A 304 -16.64 8.53 20.19
CA ASP A 304 -17.06 7.64 19.10
C ASP A 304 -18.35 8.15 18.41
N SER A 305 -19.30 8.66 19.20
CA SER A 305 -20.55 9.22 18.68
C SER A 305 -20.32 10.48 17.85
N THR A 306 -19.48 11.40 18.33
CA THR A 306 -19.14 12.63 17.60
C THR A 306 -18.32 12.34 16.35
N LEU A 307 -17.40 11.37 16.40
CA LEU A 307 -16.66 10.93 15.22
C LEU A 307 -17.58 10.31 14.16
N THR A 308 -18.52 9.46 14.58
CA THR A 308 -19.53 8.86 13.69
C THR A 308 -20.40 9.92 12.99
N LEU A 309 -20.67 11.04 13.66
CA LEU A 309 -21.43 12.17 13.11
C LEU A 309 -20.55 13.15 12.31
N HIS A 310 -19.26 12.86 12.13
CA HIS A 310 -18.28 13.74 11.47
C HIS A 310 -18.10 15.11 12.15
N ASP A 311 -18.39 15.23 13.45
CA ASP A 311 -17.92 16.37 14.27
C ASP A 311 -16.49 16.10 14.76
N LEU A 312 -15.56 16.17 13.79
CA LEU A 312 -14.17 15.75 13.95
C LEU A 312 -13.43 16.54 15.05
N ALA A 313 -13.74 17.83 15.21
CA ALA A 313 -13.09 18.68 16.18
C ALA A 313 -13.52 18.32 17.62
N SER A 314 -14.81 18.04 17.83
CA SER A 314 -15.31 17.57 19.13
C SER A 314 -14.81 16.16 19.44
N ALA A 315 -14.80 15.27 18.46
CA ALA A 315 -14.26 13.91 18.60
C ALA A 315 -12.79 13.93 19.03
N SER A 316 -11.95 14.68 18.32
CA SER A 316 -10.53 14.81 18.67
C SER A 316 -10.32 15.32 20.09
N ARG A 317 -11.09 16.33 20.54
CA ARG A 317 -11.00 16.84 21.92
C ARG A 317 -11.45 15.82 22.96
N ALA A 318 -12.48 15.03 22.67
CA ALA A 318 -12.95 13.98 23.56
C ALA A 318 -11.92 12.86 23.68
N TYR A 319 -11.29 12.43 22.58
CA TYR A 319 -10.18 11.47 22.64
C TYR A 319 -8.96 12.04 23.36
N ASP A 320 -8.64 13.33 23.22
CA ASP A 320 -7.59 13.97 24.02
C ASP A 320 -7.88 13.89 25.52
N LEU A 321 -9.15 14.04 25.93
CA LEU A 321 -9.55 13.89 27.32
C LEU A 321 -9.42 12.43 27.79
N ALA A 322 -9.85 11.46 26.97
CA ALA A 322 -9.66 10.04 27.25
C ALA A 322 -8.18 9.68 27.42
N LEU A 323 -7.32 10.20 26.55
CA LEU A 323 -5.86 9.97 26.58
C LEU A 323 -5.16 10.67 27.75
N ARG A 324 -5.76 11.70 28.36
CA ARG A 324 -5.24 12.25 29.64
C ARG A 324 -5.44 11.29 30.81
N LEU A 325 -6.53 10.50 30.79
CA LEU A 325 -6.80 9.47 31.80
C LEU A 325 -5.99 8.20 31.51
N MET A 326 -5.89 7.81 30.24
CA MET A 326 -5.10 6.65 29.81
C MET A 326 -4.28 6.97 28.54
N PRO A 327 -3.03 7.45 28.70
CA PRO A 327 -2.18 7.87 27.57
C PRO A 327 -1.92 6.79 26.51
N ASP A 328 -1.94 5.52 26.94
CA ASP A 328 -1.60 4.37 26.10
C ASP A 328 -2.84 3.58 25.62
N HIS A 329 -4.05 4.15 25.75
CA HIS A 329 -5.28 3.46 25.36
C HIS A 329 -5.41 3.39 23.83
N ILE A 330 -5.10 2.22 23.26
CA ILE A 330 -5.07 1.99 21.80
C ILE A 330 -6.36 2.45 21.10
N PRO A 331 -7.60 2.06 21.51
CA PRO A 331 -8.80 2.52 20.81
C PRO A 331 -8.97 4.05 20.80
N ALA A 332 -8.51 4.75 21.85
CA ALA A 332 -8.56 6.22 21.88
C ALA A 332 -7.51 6.84 20.94
N LEU A 333 -6.32 6.24 20.83
CA LEU A 333 -5.31 6.63 19.84
C LEU A 333 -5.82 6.43 18.41
N ILE A 334 -6.51 5.32 18.14
CA ILE A 334 -7.14 5.04 16.83
C ILE A 334 -8.21 6.08 16.53
N GLY A 335 -9.12 6.34 17.46
CA GLY A 335 -10.18 7.32 17.29
C GLY A 335 -9.66 8.74 17.07
N LYS A 336 -8.62 9.15 17.82
CA LYS A 336 -7.93 10.43 17.59
C LYS A 336 -7.25 10.46 16.22
N GLY A 337 -6.52 9.41 15.86
CA GLY A 337 -5.86 9.28 14.55
C GLY A 337 -6.87 9.36 13.39
N ALA A 338 -8.01 8.68 13.52
CA ALA A 338 -9.11 8.76 12.54
C ALA A 338 -9.70 10.17 12.44
N SER A 339 -9.90 10.84 13.58
CA SER A 339 -10.38 12.23 13.62
C SER A 339 -9.40 13.16 12.87
N LEU A 340 -8.10 13.06 13.16
CA LEU A 340 -7.04 13.84 12.52
C LEU A 340 -6.91 13.54 11.02
N TYR A 341 -7.02 12.26 10.63
CA TYR A 341 -7.01 11.84 9.24
C TYR A 341 -8.13 12.52 8.43
N TYR A 342 -9.36 12.56 8.96
CA TYR A 342 -10.47 13.25 8.29
C TYR A 342 -10.34 14.78 8.33
N MET A 343 -9.60 15.33 9.30
CA MET A 343 -9.20 16.74 9.31
C MET A 343 -8.04 17.06 8.35
N LEU A 344 -7.57 16.07 7.58
CA LEU A 344 -6.44 16.16 6.64
C LEU A 344 -5.08 16.41 7.31
N LYS A 345 -4.98 16.15 8.62
CA LYS A 345 -3.78 16.27 9.45
C LYS A 345 -3.03 14.94 9.49
N TYR A 346 -2.46 14.57 8.35
CA TYR A 346 -1.94 13.21 8.14
C TYR A 346 -0.68 12.90 8.97
N ASP A 347 0.14 13.90 9.27
CA ASP A 347 1.33 13.73 10.10
C ASP A 347 0.94 13.44 11.55
N GLU A 348 0.07 14.26 12.15
CA GLU A 348 -0.41 14.05 13.51
C GLU A 348 -1.26 12.78 13.65
N ALA A 349 -2.01 12.41 12.60
CA ALA A 349 -2.72 11.13 12.56
C ALA A 349 -1.74 9.94 12.54
N LEU A 350 -0.70 10.01 11.73
CA LEU A 350 0.33 8.97 11.64
C LEU A 350 1.06 8.78 12.97
N GLU A 351 1.35 9.87 13.69
CA GLU A 351 1.88 9.81 15.06
C GLU A 351 0.96 9.00 16.00
N CYS A 352 -0.36 9.25 15.97
CA CYS A 352 -1.30 8.49 16.80
C CYS A 352 -1.30 6.99 16.46
N PHE A 353 -1.26 6.65 15.17
CA PHE A 353 -1.20 5.26 14.73
C PHE A 353 0.12 4.59 15.11
N PHE A 354 1.26 5.28 15.01
CA PHE A 354 2.54 4.77 15.46
C PHE A 354 2.61 4.60 16.98
N MET A 355 2.06 5.53 17.77
CA MET A 355 1.92 5.35 19.21
C MET A 355 1.09 4.11 19.55
N ALA A 356 0.03 3.82 18.80
CA ALA A 356 -0.75 2.59 18.99
C ALA A 356 0.10 1.34 18.67
N LEU A 357 0.89 1.37 17.60
CA LEU A 357 1.78 0.27 17.19
C LEU A 357 2.98 0.07 18.11
N GLU A 358 3.42 1.09 18.84
CA GLU A 358 4.41 0.93 19.91
C GLU A 358 3.87 0.10 21.09
N ARG A 359 2.55 0.08 21.29
CA ARG A 359 1.89 -0.71 22.35
C ARG A 359 1.48 -2.09 21.88
N ASP A 360 0.88 -2.16 20.69
CA ASP A 360 0.53 -3.41 20.03
C ASP A 360 1.00 -3.37 18.56
N PRO A 361 2.18 -3.94 18.27
CA PRO A 361 2.73 -3.96 16.92
C PRO A 361 1.92 -4.75 15.90
N ASP A 362 0.88 -5.49 16.33
CA ASP A 362 0.06 -6.32 15.45
C ASP A 362 -1.32 -5.68 15.19
N TYR A 363 -1.59 -4.49 15.77
CA TYR A 363 -2.90 -3.84 15.74
C TYR A 363 -3.28 -3.35 14.34
N GLY A 364 -4.17 -4.07 13.67
CA GLY A 364 -4.42 -3.94 12.23
C GLY A 364 -5.10 -2.63 11.86
N LEU A 365 -5.99 -2.10 12.71
CA LEU A 365 -6.55 -0.75 12.50
C LEU A 365 -5.47 0.34 12.53
N ALA A 366 -4.42 0.20 13.35
CA ALA A 366 -3.33 1.16 13.39
C ALA A 366 -2.46 1.06 12.13
N HIS A 367 -2.11 -0.16 11.69
CA HIS A 367 -1.41 -0.34 10.41
C HIS A 367 -2.22 0.21 9.23
N TYR A 368 -3.53 -0.02 9.24
CA TYR A 368 -4.40 0.47 8.20
C TYR A 368 -4.49 2.00 8.18
N GLY A 369 -4.67 2.62 9.35
CA GLY A 369 -4.63 4.07 9.51
C GLY A 369 -3.30 4.68 9.04
N ALA A 370 -2.18 4.05 9.38
CA ALA A 370 -0.86 4.45 8.89
C ALA A 370 -0.76 4.36 7.36
N ALA A 371 -1.20 3.24 6.75
CA ALA A 371 -1.21 3.09 5.30
C ALA A 371 -2.05 4.18 4.61
N LEU A 372 -3.21 4.53 5.17
CA LEU A 372 -4.05 5.61 4.65
C LEU A 372 -3.34 6.97 4.75
N CYS A 373 -2.72 7.29 5.88
CA CYS A 373 -1.99 8.55 6.04
C CYS A 373 -0.84 8.67 5.05
N LEU A 374 -0.04 7.61 4.90
CA LEU A 374 1.05 7.53 3.92
C LEU A 374 0.55 7.72 2.49
N LEU A 375 -0.56 7.05 2.13
CA LEU A 375 -1.20 7.22 0.82
C LEU A 375 -1.62 8.67 0.60
N ARG A 376 -2.25 9.33 1.59
CA ARG A 376 -2.67 10.73 1.45
C ARG A 376 -1.51 11.70 1.37
N LYS A 377 -0.42 11.46 2.09
CA LYS A 377 0.81 12.25 1.96
C LYS A 377 1.41 12.14 0.55
N ARG A 378 1.36 10.95 -0.07
CA ARG A 378 1.73 10.78 -1.50
C ARG A 378 0.74 11.46 -2.44
N ASP A 379 -0.57 11.34 -2.18
CA ASP A 379 -1.62 11.97 -2.98
C ASP A 379 -1.49 13.50 -3.02
N ALA A 380 -1.01 14.12 -1.94
CA ALA A 380 -0.80 15.56 -1.86
C ALA A 380 0.20 16.10 -2.91
N VAL A 381 1.10 15.25 -3.43
CA VAL A 381 2.09 15.62 -4.44
C VAL A 381 1.86 14.94 -5.79
N ASN A 382 0.78 14.16 -5.92
CA ASN A 382 0.40 13.45 -7.13
C ASN A 382 -0.13 14.40 -8.21
N VAL A 383 0.61 14.51 -9.32
CA VAL A 383 0.28 15.46 -10.39
C VAL A 383 -0.96 15.04 -11.19
N LEU A 384 -1.23 13.74 -11.31
CA LEU A 384 -2.42 13.24 -11.99
C LEU A 384 -3.69 13.52 -11.17
N LEU A 385 -3.60 13.46 -9.84
CA LEU A 385 -4.73 13.82 -8.97
C LEU A 385 -5.08 15.31 -9.03
N ALA A 386 -4.09 16.19 -9.21
CA ALA A 386 -4.36 17.62 -9.40
C ALA A 386 -5.15 17.90 -10.69
N GLU A 387 -4.92 17.08 -11.73
CA GLU A 387 -5.56 17.21 -13.05
C GLU A 387 -6.91 16.50 -13.13
N LEU A 388 -7.12 15.44 -12.34
CA LEU A 388 -8.39 14.76 -12.21
C LEU A 388 -9.39 15.71 -11.56
N ARG A 389 -10.18 16.36 -12.42
CA ARG A 389 -11.37 17.12 -12.04
C ARG A 389 -12.07 16.35 -10.92
N ARG A 390 -12.06 16.90 -9.71
CA ARG A 390 -12.75 16.34 -8.53
C ARG A 390 -14.06 15.77 -9.03
N SER A 391 -14.14 14.45 -9.17
CA SER A 391 -15.30 13.83 -9.81
C SER A 391 -16.47 14.29 -8.97
N PRO A 392 -17.43 15.08 -9.52
CA PRO A 392 -18.50 15.60 -8.70
C PRO A 392 -19.21 14.38 -8.16
N VAL A 393 -19.06 14.18 -6.86
CA VAL A 393 -19.89 13.32 -6.03
C VAL A 393 -21.31 13.61 -6.47
N SER A 394 -21.89 12.70 -7.25
CA SER A 394 -22.85 13.18 -8.24
C SER A 394 -24.11 13.72 -7.58
N ASP A 395 -24.68 14.76 -8.19
CA ASP A 395 -26.05 15.23 -7.94
C ASP A 395 -27.10 14.22 -8.44
N ALA A 396 -26.74 12.94 -8.55
CA ALA A 396 -27.69 11.88 -8.83
C ALA A 396 -28.82 11.98 -7.82
N ARG A 397 -30.04 12.07 -8.35
CA ARG A 397 -31.25 12.06 -7.54
C ARG A 397 -31.27 10.82 -6.66
N GLU A 398 -31.60 11.00 -5.39
CA GLU A 398 -31.76 9.89 -4.45
C GLU A 398 -32.79 8.88 -5.00
N PRO A 399 -32.40 7.62 -5.23
CA PRO A 399 -33.33 6.59 -5.69
C PRO A 399 -34.36 6.22 -4.62
N ARG A 400 -35.56 5.83 -5.04
CA ARG A 400 -36.54 5.21 -4.13
C ARG A 400 -35.91 3.95 -3.53
N SER A 401 -36.15 3.73 -2.24
CA SER A 401 -35.64 2.59 -1.47
C SER A 401 -34.14 2.56 -1.21
N LEU A 402 -33.40 3.63 -1.53
CA LEU A 402 -31.98 3.72 -1.15
C LEU A 402 -31.80 3.60 0.36
N ARG A 403 -32.55 4.40 1.14
CA ARG A 403 -32.46 4.41 2.61
C ARG A 403 -32.94 3.13 3.28
N ASP A 404 -33.73 2.32 2.56
CA ASP A 404 -34.17 1.01 3.06
C ASP A 404 -33.04 -0.03 2.98
N VAL A 405 -32.13 0.12 2.01
CA VAL A 405 -30.96 -0.76 1.83
C VAL A 405 -29.76 -0.22 2.60
N PHE A 406 -29.44 1.08 2.44
CA PHE A 406 -28.32 1.74 3.11
C PHE A 406 -28.76 2.25 4.50
N THR A 407 -28.58 1.42 5.52
CA THR A 407 -29.27 1.56 6.81
C THR A 407 -28.85 2.77 7.64
N ASN A 408 -27.65 3.29 7.42
CA ASN A 408 -27.15 4.50 8.07
C ASN A 408 -27.02 5.71 7.12
N TYR A 409 -27.61 5.66 5.92
CA TYR A 409 -27.44 6.70 4.89
C TYR A 409 -27.70 8.12 5.39
N THR A 410 -28.71 8.34 6.24
CA THR A 410 -29.04 9.68 6.75
C THR A 410 -28.05 10.21 7.78
N LYS A 411 -27.18 9.36 8.33
CA LYS A 411 -26.11 9.74 9.26
C LYS A 411 -24.79 10.02 8.54
N LEU A 412 -24.68 9.60 7.28
CA LEU A 412 -23.49 9.88 6.47
C LEU A 412 -23.44 11.36 6.13
N ASP A 413 -22.22 11.91 6.02
CA ASP A 413 -22.04 13.26 5.50
C ASP A 413 -22.46 13.37 4.02
N THR A 414 -22.52 14.60 3.53
CA THR A 414 -22.96 14.90 2.16
C THR A 414 -22.07 14.29 1.07
N GLU A 415 -20.77 14.12 1.33
CA GLU A 415 -19.83 13.51 0.38
C GLU A 415 -20.17 12.03 0.21
N LEU A 416 -20.22 11.28 1.31
CA LEU A 416 -20.56 9.85 1.27
C LEU A 416 -21.95 9.60 0.70
N GLN A 417 -22.94 10.44 1.05
CA GLN A 417 -24.29 10.31 0.48
C GLN A 417 -24.27 10.40 -1.05
N GLY A 418 -23.53 11.34 -1.62
CA GLY A 418 -23.45 11.44 -3.08
C GLY A 418 -22.61 10.33 -3.72
N ILE A 419 -21.58 9.82 -3.03
CA ILE A 419 -20.82 8.64 -3.49
C ILE A 419 -21.75 7.44 -3.57
N VAL A 420 -22.52 7.16 -2.52
CA VAL A 420 -23.54 6.10 -2.49
C VAL A 420 -24.49 6.23 -3.69
N ARG A 421 -25.08 7.40 -3.90
CA ARG A 421 -26.01 7.64 -5.03
C ARG A 421 -25.36 7.39 -6.39
N SER A 422 -24.09 7.76 -6.53
CA SER A 422 -23.32 7.58 -7.77
C SER A 422 -22.99 6.12 -8.02
N SER A 423 -22.50 5.43 -6.98
CA SER A 423 -22.08 4.02 -7.04
C SER A 423 -23.25 3.08 -7.34
N VAL A 424 -24.44 3.33 -6.76
CA VAL A 424 -25.60 2.47 -7.06
C VAL A 424 -26.27 2.77 -8.40
N LYS A 425 -25.94 3.90 -9.06
CA LYS A 425 -26.68 4.43 -10.22
C LYS A 425 -26.93 3.41 -11.35
N PRO A 426 -25.99 2.55 -11.77
CA PRO A 426 -26.25 1.58 -12.84
C PRO A 426 -27.36 0.60 -12.45
N LEU A 427 -27.26 -0.01 -11.26
CA LEU A 427 -28.17 -1.06 -10.81
C LEU A 427 -29.26 -0.58 -9.84
N GLN A 428 -29.47 0.74 -9.72
CA GLN A 428 -30.38 1.34 -8.74
C GLN A 428 -31.83 0.85 -8.86
N ALA A 429 -32.27 0.38 -10.03
CA ALA A 429 -33.63 -0.14 -10.22
C ALA A 429 -33.89 -1.46 -9.50
N TYR A 430 -32.85 -2.12 -8.99
CA TYR A 430 -32.97 -3.32 -8.17
C TYR A 430 -33.14 -3.01 -6.68
N LEU A 431 -32.95 -1.75 -6.23
CA LEU A 431 -33.16 -1.34 -4.84
C LEU A 431 -34.53 -1.74 -4.27
N PRO A 432 -35.68 -1.61 -5.00
CA PRO A 432 -36.97 -2.08 -4.48
C PRO A 432 -37.02 -3.59 -4.23
N LYS A 433 -36.35 -4.40 -5.07
CA LYS A 433 -36.25 -5.85 -4.87
C LYS A 433 -35.37 -6.16 -3.66
N LEU A 434 -34.23 -5.49 -3.54
CA LEU A 434 -33.34 -5.63 -2.39
C LEU A 434 -34.04 -5.26 -1.07
N LYS A 435 -34.83 -4.18 -1.07
CA LYS A 435 -35.73 -3.82 0.04
C LYS A 435 -36.71 -4.95 0.37
N GLN A 436 -37.41 -5.49 -0.64
CA GLN A 436 -38.38 -6.57 -0.45
C GLN A 436 -37.73 -7.79 0.22
N GLU A 437 -36.49 -8.10 -0.17
CA GLU A 437 -35.70 -9.20 0.37
C GLU A 437 -35.00 -8.88 1.70
N LYS A 438 -35.18 -7.66 2.23
CA LYS A 438 -34.55 -7.16 3.47
C LYS A 438 -33.02 -7.23 3.41
N VAL A 439 -32.45 -6.84 2.29
CA VAL A 439 -31.00 -6.67 2.09
C VAL A 439 -30.58 -5.36 2.74
N THR A 440 -29.42 -5.37 3.41
CA THR A 440 -28.85 -4.17 4.04
C THR A 440 -27.43 -3.93 3.56
N PHE A 441 -27.04 -2.66 3.57
CA PHE A 441 -25.69 -2.17 3.35
C PHE A 441 -25.38 -1.16 4.45
N LEU A 442 -24.25 -1.30 5.13
CA LEU A 442 -23.81 -0.35 6.16
C LEU A 442 -22.42 0.20 5.83
N ILE A 443 -22.24 1.51 5.92
CA ILE A 443 -20.94 2.16 5.79
C ILE A 443 -20.44 2.50 7.18
N PHE A 444 -19.35 1.88 7.66
CA PHE A 444 -18.89 2.05 9.04
C PHE A 444 -17.62 2.91 9.12
N PRO A 445 -17.37 3.59 10.26
CA PRO A 445 -16.24 4.50 10.38
C PRO A 445 -14.91 3.77 10.59
N LEU A 446 -13.81 4.41 10.20
CA LEU A 446 -12.45 3.87 10.22
C LEU A 446 -12.03 3.27 11.58
N HIS A 447 -12.47 3.84 12.69
CA HIS A 447 -12.07 3.44 14.04
C HIS A 447 -12.80 2.20 14.56
N HIS A 448 -13.73 1.63 13.79
CA HIS A 448 -14.48 0.43 14.17
C HIS A 448 -13.90 -0.83 13.50
N PHE A 449 -13.92 -1.92 14.24
CA PHE A 449 -13.75 -3.26 13.71
C PHE A 449 -15.01 -3.73 12.98
N LEU A 450 -14.81 -4.62 12.00
CA LEU A 450 -15.90 -5.19 11.22
C LEU A 450 -16.91 -5.97 12.09
N TRP A 451 -16.44 -6.66 13.13
CA TRP A 451 -17.31 -7.43 14.03
C TRP A 451 -18.22 -6.56 14.89
N GLN A 452 -17.90 -5.27 15.06
CA GLN A 452 -18.73 -4.30 15.79
C GLN A 452 -19.95 -3.85 14.95
N VAL A 453 -19.94 -4.11 13.64
CA VAL A 453 -21.08 -3.87 12.75
C VAL A 453 -22.23 -4.84 13.08
N PRO A 454 -23.51 -4.41 13.02
CA PRO A 454 -24.66 -5.29 13.17
C PRO A 454 -24.53 -6.58 12.33
N PHE A 455 -24.97 -7.71 12.90
CA PHE A 455 -24.91 -9.06 12.31
C PHE A 455 -23.50 -9.71 12.21
N ASN A 456 -22.42 -8.99 12.54
CA ASN A 456 -21.05 -9.48 12.42
C ASN A 456 -20.40 -9.88 13.76
N LYS A 457 -21.10 -9.82 14.90
CA LYS A 457 -20.50 -10.16 16.21
C LYS A 457 -19.81 -11.53 16.27
N ARG A 458 -20.28 -12.51 15.49
CA ARG A 458 -19.75 -13.89 15.46
C ARG A 458 -18.37 -14.03 14.81
N ILE A 459 -17.90 -13.02 14.05
CA ILE A 459 -16.62 -13.10 13.33
C ILE A 459 -15.43 -12.57 14.15
N GLN A 460 -15.67 -12.00 15.33
CA GLN A 460 -14.61 -11.51 16.22
C GLN A 460 -13.56 -12.59 16.51
N GLY A 461 -12.29 -12.28 16.28
CA GLY A 461 -11.17 -13.19 16.51
C GLY A 461 -11.11 -14.39 15.56
N THR A 462 -11.97 -14.44 14.55
CA THR A 462 -12.00 -15.54 13.56
C THR A 462 -11.30 -15.13 12.27
N ARG A 463 -10.93 -16.13 11.45
CA ARG A 463 -10.28 -15.88 10.16
C ARG A 463 -11.21 -16.16 8.98
N THR A 464 -11.03 -15.38 7.93
CA THR A 464 -11.58 -15.60 6.59
C THR A 464 -11.08 -16.92 6.00
N PHE A 465 -11.72 -17.41 4.93
CA PHE A 465 -11.31 -18.63 4.25
C PHE A 465 -9.89 -18.53 3.65
N ASP A 466 -9.43 -17.31 3.35
CA ASP A 466 -8.08 -17.03 2.84
C ASP A 466 -7.07 -16.74 3.98
N GLY A 467 -7.50 -16.73 5.24
CA GLY A 467 -6.62 -16.66 6.41
C GLY A 467 -6.48 -15.29 7.06
N ARG A 468 -7.11 -14.26 6.52
CA ARG A 468 -7.15 -12.90 7.12
C ARG A 468 -7.99 -12.87 8.39
N LEU A 469 -7.55 -12.14 9.40
CA LEU A 469 -8.31 -11.85 10.62
C LEU A 469 -9.51 -10.97 10.28
N TRP A 470 -10.72 -11.44 10.60
CA TRP A 470 -11.96 -10.73 10.28
C TRP A 470 -12.08 -9.38 10.97
N ASP A 471 -11.45 -9.18 12.12
CA ASP A 471 -11.40 -7.91 12.85
C ASP A 471 -10.87 -6.77 11.96
N ASP A 472 -9.87 -7.06 11.14
CA ASP A 472 -9.17 -6.08 10.32
C ASP A 472 -9.72 -5.95 8.89
N VAL A 473 -10.58 -6.86 8.45
CA VAL A 473 -11.17 -6.76 7.10
C VAL A 473 -12.09 -5.54 7.03
N LYS A 474 -12.00 -4.74 5.96
CA LYS A 474 -12.72 -3.45 5.83
C LYS A 474 -14.06 -3.52 5.12
N GLY A 475 -14.57 -4.72 4.91
CA GLY A 475 -15.88 -4.93 4.35
C GLY A 475 -16.27 -6.39 4.30
N SER A 476 -17.56 -6.64 4.17
CA SER A 476 -18.10 -7.97 3.93
C SER A 476 -19.27 -7.87 2.97
N GLY A 477 -19.28 -8.72 1.95
CA GLY A 477 -20.41 -8.81 1.04
C GLY A 477 -21.59 -9.61 1.60
N GLY A 478 -22.55 -9.90 0.72
CA GLY A 478 -23.72 -10.72 1.04
C GLY A 478 -24.96 -9.92 1.42
N LYS A 479 -25.93 -10.59 2.07
CA LYS A 479 -27.26 -10.00 2.36
C LYS A 479 -27.19 -8.78 3.29
N ASN A 480 -26.25 -8.78 4.23
CA ASN A 480 -25.97 -7.66 5.13
C ASN A 480 -24.55 -7.20 4.82
N ALA A 481 -24.40 -6.48 3.71
CA ALA A 481 -23.09 -6.01 3.29
C ALA A 481 -22.64 -4.82 4.15
N CYS A 482 -21.33 -4.62 4.24
CA CYS A 482 -20.78 -3.41 4.81
C CYS A 482 -19.41 -3.08 4.23
N ALA A 483 -19.04 -1.81 4.31
CA ALA A 483 -17.75 -1.29 3.86
C ALA A 483 -17.28 -0.14 4.74
N GLY A 484 -15.97 0.01 4.90
CA GLY A 484 -15.35 1.14 5.58
C GLY A 484 -15.53 2.43 4.77
N GLU A 485 -15.83 3.53 5.44
CA GLU A 485 -16.09 4.81 4.77
C GLU A 485 -14.87 5.38 4.03
N GLU A 486 -13.66 5.08 4.50
CA GLU A 486 -12.41 5.56 3.92
C GLU A 486 -12.15 4.96 2.53
N TRP A 487 -12.57 3.70 2.31
CA TRP A 487 -12.56 3.07 0.99
C TRP A 487 -13.57 3.71 0.05
N GLU A 488 -14.76 4.01 0.54
CA GLU A 488 -15.78 4.63 -0.31
C GLU A 488 -15.40 6.04 -0.73
N ARG A 489 -14.72 6.79 0.14
CA ARG A 489 -14.20 8.12 -0.20
C ARG A 489 -13.13 8.08 -1.28
N ASP A 490 -12.40 6.97 -1.45
CA ASP A 490 -11.37 6.84 -2.49
C ASP A 490 -11.94 6.86 -3.92
N VAL A 491 -13.25 6.63 -4.09
CA VAL A 491 -13.95 6.73 -5.38
C VAL A 491 -13.76 8.11 -6.03
N LYS A 492 -13.68 9.19 -5.25
CA LYS A 492 -13.50 10.55 -5.79
C LYS A 492 -12.15 10.77 -6.48
N TYR A 493 -11.19 9.90 -6.17
CA TYR A 493 -9.85 9.87 -6.77
C TYR A 493 -9.77 8.93 -7.97
N CYS A 494 -10.92 8.50 -8.51
CA CYS A 494 -11.00 7.49 -9.57
C CYS A 494 -10.33 6.17 -9.17
N ARG A 495 -10.35 5.84 -7.88
CA ARG A 495 -9.93 4.53 -7.39
C ARG A 495 -11.09 3.52 -7.41
N PHE A 496 -10.81 2.27 -7.06
CA PHE A 496 -11.78 1.18 -7.02
C PHE A 496 -13.04 1.55 -6.24
N ASN A 497 -14.20 1.31 -6.85
CA ASN A 497 -15.49 1.57 -6.25
C ASN A 497 -16.02 0.32 -5.55
N VAL A 498 -15.57 0.14 -4.31
CA VAL A 498 -15.93 -1.00 -3.46
C VAL A 498 -17.44 -1.11 -3.30
N LEU A 499 -18.16 -0.01 -3.03
CA LEU A 499 -19.62 -0.05 -2.92
C LEU A 499 -20.28 -0.55 -4.21
N THR A 500 -19.82 -0.11 -5.38
CA THR A 500 -20.38 -0.60 -6.66
C THR A 500 -20.16 -2.10 -6.80
N HIS A 501 -18.95 -2.57 -6.47
CA HIS A 501 -18.60 -3.99 -6.51
C HIS A 501 -19.48 -4.82 -5.54
N GLU A 502 -19.55 -4.44 -4.27
CA GLU A 502 -20.36 -5.14 -3.26
C GLU A 502 -21.87 -5.06 -3.54
N PHE A 503 -22.34 -3.92 -4.05
CA PHE A 503 -23.72 -3.76 -4.50
C PHE A 503 -24.04 -4.66 -5.69
N ALA A 504 -23.09 -4.88 -6.61
CA ALA A 504 -23.26 -5.81 -7.72
C ALA A 504 -23.43 -7.26 -7.22
N HIS A 505 -22.68 -7.68 -6.20
CA HIS A 505 -22.89 -8.99 -5.55
C HIS A 505 -24.30 -9.12 -4.97
N GLN A 506 -24.79 -8.08 -4.28
CA GLN A 506 -26.15 -8.07 -3.74
C GLN A 506 -27.19 -8.19 -4.85
N VAL A 507 -27.07 -7.39 -5.90
CA VAL A 507 -27.99 -7.44 -7.04
C VAL A 507 -27.96 -8.82 -7.69
N HIS A 508 -26.76 -9.37 -7.93
CA HIS A 508 -26.59 -10.69 -8.54
C HIS A 508 -27.35 -11.78 -7.78
N GLY A 509 -27.24 -11.81 -6.45
CA GLY A 509 -27.92 -12.79 -5.59
C GLY A 509 -29.45 -12.78 -5.72
N PHE A 510 -30.06 -11.66 -6.14
CA PHE A 510 -31.51 -11.50 -6.27
C PHE A 510 -31.98 -11.27 -7.71
N LEU A 511 -31.11 -11.45 -8.70
CA LEU A 511 -31.50 -11.44 -10.11
C LEU A 511 -32.43 -12.63 -10.43
N PRO A 512 -33.40 -12.43 -11.36
CA PRO A 512 -34.14 -13.53 -11.98
C PRO A 512 -33.23 -14.67 -12.45
N GLU A 513 -33.70 -15.91 -12.29
CA GLU A 513 -32.90 -17.11 -12.57
C GLU A 513 -32.34 -17.15 -14.00
N ASN A 514 -33.11 -16.68 -14.98
CA ASN A 514 -32.66 -16.62 -16.37
C ASN A 514 -31.46 -15.68 -16.57
N LEU A 515 -31.39 -14.58 -15.81
CA LEU A 515 -30.27 -13.64 -15.86
C LEU A 515 -29.05 -14.18 -15.11
N ARG A 516 -29.24 -14.83 -13.95
CA ARG A 516 -28.14 -15.51 -13.24
C ARG A 516 -27.51 -16.60 -14.11
N LYS A 517 -28.33 -17.44 -14.75
CA LYS A 517 -27.87 -18.44 -15.73
C LYS A 517 -27.15 -17.84 -16.93
N GLU A 518 -27.49 -16.62 -17.33
CA GLU A 518 -26.76 -15.90 -18.38
C GLU A 518 -25.38 -15.45 -17.90
N ILE A 519 -25.26 -14.92 -16.68
CA ILE A 519 -23.96 -14.58 -16.05
C ILE A 519 -23.06 -15.82 -15.99
N THR A 520 -23.56 -16.96 -15.50
CA THR A 520 -22.79 -18.22 -15.46
C THR A 520 -22.28 -18.64 -16.84
N ARG A 521 -23.10 -18.50 -17.89
CA ARG A 521 -22.70 -18.81 -19.28
C ARG A 521 -21.64 -17.84 -19.80
N LEU A 522 -21.81 -16.54 -19.54
CA LEU A 522 -20.85 -15.51 -19.89
C LEU A 522 -19.50 -15.77 -19.22
N TYR A 523 -19.50 -15.98 -17.90
CA TYR A 523 -18.30 -16.33 -17.14
C TYR A 523 -17.59 -17.57 -17.69
N THR A 524 -18.34 -18.66 -17.92
CA THR A 524 -17.76 -19.91 -18.46
C THR A 524 -17.12 -19.69 -19.84
N SER A 525 -17.77 -18.90 -20.70
CA SER A 525 -17.26 -18.54 -22.02
C SER A 525 -16.01 -17.67 -21.92
N ALA A 526 -16.06 -16.60 -21.11
CA ALA A 526 -14.97 -15.67 -20.90
C ALA A 526 -13.74 -16.35 -20.32
N LYS A 527 -13.91 -17.19 -19.29
CA LYS A 527 -12.84 -17.97 -18.67
C LYS A 527 -12.17 -18.91 -19.67
N LYS A 528 -12.96 -19.65 -20.46
CA LYS A 528 -12.43 -20.53 -21.53
C LYS A 528 -11.64 -19.74 -22.59
N ALA A 529 -12.11 -18.53 -22.92
CA ALA A 529 -11.48 -17.66 -23.90
C ALA A 529 -10.39 -16.75 -23.32
N ARG A 530 -10.07 -16.84 -22.02
CA ARG A 530 -9.14 -15.96 -21.30
C ARG A 530 -9.48 -14.46 -21.46
N LYS A 531 -10.77 -14.14 -21.34
CA LYS A 531 -11.34 -12.77 -21.41
C LYS A 531 -11.73 -12.19 -20.05
N THR A 532 -11.49 -12.92 -18.95
CA THR A 532 -11.64 -12.36 -17.60
C THR A 532 -10.62 -11.22 -17.44
N LEU A 533 -11.03 -10.12 -16.80
CA LEU A 533 -10.23 -8.89 -16.76
C LEU A 533 -8.93 -9.08 -15.97
N ASP A 534 -8.95 -9.95 -14.97
CA ASP A 534 -7.82 -10.25 -14.10
C ASP A 534 -7.97 -11.62 -13.41
N PHE A 535 -7.04 -11.94 -12.50
CA PHE A 535 -7.12 -13.17 -11.71
C PHE A 535 -8.26 -13.17 -10.67
N TYR A 536 -8.78 -12.00 -10.29
CA TYR A 536 -9.81 -11.88 -9.25
C TYR A 536 -11.20 -12.18 -9.84
N SER A 537 -11.53 -11.55 -10.97
CA SER A 537 -12.68 -11.86 -11.81
C SER A 537 -12.64 -13.27 -12.43
N ASP A 538 -11.45 -13.88 -12.59
CA ASP A 538 -11.34 -15.29 -12.97
C ASP A 538 -11.73 -16.27 -11.86
N ALA A 539 -11.78 -15.84 -10.60
CA ALA A 539 -11.96 -16.75 -9.46
C ALA A 539 -13.31 -17.46 -9.47
N ASN A 540 -14.40 -16.72 -9.70
CA ASN A 540 -15.77 -17.25 -9.79
C ASN A 540 -16.72 -16.27 -10.50
N GLU A 541 -17.92 -16.74 -10.83
CA GLU A 541 -18.94 -15.96 -11.56
C GLU A 541 -19.46 -14.73 -10.80
N ASN A 542 -19.39 -14.70 -9.47
CA ASN A 542 -19.79 -13.54 -8.68
C ASN A 542 -18.77 -12.42 -8.84
N GLU A 543 -17.48 -12.72 -8.66
CA GLU A 543 -16.40 -11.74 -8.86
C GLU A 543 -16.33 -11.27 -10.31
N TYR A 544 -16.50 -12.19 -11.27
CA TYR A 544 -16.61 -11.86 -12.69
C TYR A 544 -17.66 -10.78 -12.96
N PHE A 545 -18.87 -10.97 -12.42
CA PHE A 545 -19.94 -10.00 -12.60
C PHE A 545 -19.67 -8.68 -11.86
N ALA A 546 -19.22 -8.75 -10.60
CA ALA A 546 -19.02 -7.57 -9.77
C ALA A 546 -17.86 -6.69 -10.26
N VAL A 547 -16.72 -7.28 -10.64
CA VAL A 547 -15.60 -6.56 -11.27
C VAL A 547 -16.02 -5.97 -12.61
N GLY A 548 -16.81 -6.70 -13.41
CA GLY A 548 -17.36 -6.16 -14.65
C GLY A 548 -18.26 -4.94 -14.44
N VAL A 549 -19.12 -4.95 -13.43
CA VAL A 549 -19.98 -3.80 -13.10
C VAL A 549 -19.15 -2.60 -12.60
N GLU A 550 -18.12 -2.85 -11.81
CA GLU A 550 -17.19 -1.82 -11.32
C GLU A 550 -16.38 -1.19 -12.47
N ALA A 551 -15.84 -2.02 -13.37
CA ALA A 551 -15.18 -1.55 -14.58
C ALA A 551 -16.15 -0.74 -15.46
N TYR A 552 -17.39 -1.19 -15.63
CA TYR A 552 -18.41 -0.52 -16.44
C TYR A 552 -18.71 0.92 -15.99
N VAL A 553 -18.57 1.24 -14.69
CA VAL A 553 -18.78 2.61 -14.18
C VAL A 553 -17.52 3.47 -14.18
N SER A 554 -16.36 2.86 -14.41
CA SER A 554 -15.06 3.50 -14.30
C SER A 554 -14.58 3.97 -15.66
N GLU A 555 -14.83 5.23 -15.98
CA GLU A 555 -14.36 5.84 -17.25
C GLU A 555 -12.84 6.05 -17.25
N TYR A 556 -12.26 6.28 -16.06
CA TYR A 556 -10.83 6.45 -15.84
C TYR A 556 -10.45 5.84 -14.48
N LYS A 557 -9.20 5.37 -14.36
CA LYS A 557 -8.61 4.88 -13.11
C LYS A 557 -7.26 5.55 -12.86
N LEU A 558 -7.01 5.91 -11.60
CA LEU A 558 -5.70 6.43 -11.20
C LEU A 558 -4.66 5.28 -11.28
N PRO A 559 -3.48 5.46 -11.91
CA PRO A 559 -2.54 4.37 -12.19
C PRO A 559 -1.84 3.75 -10.96
N ASP A 560 -2.15 4.19 -9.74
CA ASP A 560 -1.42 3.83 -8.52
C ASP A 560 -2.05 2.69 -7.71
N GLN A 561 -2.90 1.93 -8.39
CA GLN A 561 -3.78 0.96 -7.78
C GLN A 561 -3.28 -0.46 -7.95
N LYS A 562 -3.89 -1.36 -7.19
CA LYS A 562 -3.73 -2.80 -7.41
C LYS A 562 -4.25 -3.11 -8.82
N ILE A 563 -3.62 -4.05 -9.50
CA ILE A 563 -4.03 -4.47 -10.85
C ILE A 563 -5.51 -4.86 -10.90
N THR A 564 -6.01 -5.48 -9.83
CA THR A 564 -7.42 -5.90 -9.74
C THR A 564 -8.42 -4.75 -9.65
N TYR A 565 -7.92 -3.53 -9.48
CA TYR A 565 -8.67 -2.31 -9.20
C TYR A 565 -8.56 -1.27 -10.32
N ASP A 566 -7.79 -1.57 -11.38
CA ASP A 566 -7.42 -0.62 -12.43
C ASP A 566 -8.27 -0.75 -13.70
N HIS A 567 -9.33 -1.57 -13.66
CA HIS A 567 -10.16 -1.81 -14.84
C HIS A 567 -11.07 -0.65 -15.20
N THR A 568 -11.16 -0.37 -16.50
CA THR A 568 -12.01 0.69 -17.05
C THR A 568 -13.12 0.14 -17.93
N LYS A 569 -14.12 0.97 -18.18
CA LYS A 569 -15.25 0.64 -19.06
C LYS A 569 -14.80 0.34 -20.49
N SER A 570 -13.85 1.12 -21.00
CA SER A 570 -13.29 0.91 -22.34
C SER A 570 -12.50 -0.39 -22.43
N GLU A 571 -11.78 -0.75 -21.37
CA GLU A 571 -11.09 -2.04 -21.29
C GLU A 571 -12.10 -3.20 -21.30
N LEU A 572 -13.14 -3.12 -20.45
CA LEU A 572 -14.20 -4.11 -20.42
C LEU A 572 -14.86 -4.29 -21.79
N GLU A 573 -15.21 -3.20 -22.49
CA GLU A 573 -15.82 -3.26 -23.82
C GLU A 573 -14.90 -3.96 -24.85
N LYS A 574 -13.58 -3.78 -24.72
CA LYS A 574 -12.58 -4.38 -25.61
C LYS A 574 -12.31 -5.86 -25.28
N VAL A 575 -12.13 -6.19 -24.00
CA VAL A 575 -11.70 -7.52 -23.54
C VAL A 575 -12.90 -8.47 -23.46
N ASP A 576 -14.02 -8.01 -22.89
CA ASP A 576 -15.25 -8.78 -22.72
C ASP A 576 -16.50 -8.00 -23.18
N PRO A 577 -16.69 -7.85 -24.51
CA PRO A 577 -17.84 -7.13 -25.06
C PRO A 577 -19.18 -7.79 -24.73
N ASP A 578 -19.21 -9.08 -24.39
CA ASP A 578 -20.44 -9.80 -24.08
C ASP A 578 -20.92 -9.45 -22.66
N LEU A 579 -20.00 -9.43 -21.68
CA LEU A 579 -20.30 -8.92 -20.34
C LEU A 579 -20.68 -7.44 -20.38
N TYR A 580 -19.95 -6.62 -21.14
CA TYR A 580 -20.27 -5.20 -21.33
C TYR A 580 -21.72 -5.00 -21.80
N LYS A 581 -22.12 -5.68 -22.88
CA LYS A 581 -23.48 -5.61 -23.43
C LYS A 581 -24.53 -6.11 -22.45
N PHE A 582 -24.21 -7.17 -21.69
CA PHE A 582 -25.10 -7.69 -20.66
C PHE A 582 -25.38 -6.66 -19.56
N ILE A 583 -24.34 -6.02 -19.02
CA ILE A 583 -24.46 -4.98 -17.99
C ILE A 583 -25.22 -3.76 -18.55
N ALA A 584 -24.91 -3.32 -19.77
CA ALA A 584 -25.64 -2.24 -20.44
C ALA A 584 -27.14 -2.57 -20.57
N ARG A 585 -27.48 -3.83 -20.91
CA ARG A 585 -28.87 -4.30 -21.00
C ARG A 585 -29.56 -4.32 -19.63
N LEU A 586 -28.89 -4.75 -18.56
CA LEU A 586 -29.45 -4.69 -17.20
C LEU A 586 -29.83 -3.25 -16.82
N ASN A 587 -28.97 -2.29 -17.12
CA ASN A 587 -29.21 -0.87 -16.86
C ASN A 587 -30.40 -0.31 -17.68
N GLN A 588 -30.61 -0.80 -18.90
CA GLN A 588 -31.72 -0.37 -19.77
C GLN A 588 -33.06 -1.02 -19.38
N LEU A 589 -33.09 -2.33 -19.10
CA LEU A 589 -34.30 -3.05 -18.66
C LEU A 589 -34.92 -2.41 -17.41
N ALA A 590 -34.05 -1.95 -16.52
CA ALA A 590 -34.34 -1.14 -15.34
C ALA A 590 -35.05 0.20 -15.65
N ALA A 591 -34.69 0.88 -16.73
CA ALA A 591 -35.28 2.16 -17.14
C ALA A 591 -36.67 1.99 -17.77
N THR A 592 -36.88 0.93 -18.56
CA THR A 592 -38.17 0.66 -19.23
C THR A 592 -39.29 0.22 -18.28
N ARG A 593 -38.99 -0.38 -17.13
CA ARG A 593 -39.99 -0.70 -16.09
C ARG A 593 -40.57 0.51 -15.35
N LYS A 594 -40.03 1.73 -15.56
CA LYS A 594 -40.61 2.99 -15.07
C LYS A 594 -41.68 3.58 -16.01
N ALA A 595 -41.79 3.08 -17.25
CA ALA A 595 -42.71 3.60 -18.27
C ALA A 595 -43.99 2.77 -18.45
N LYS A 596 -44.14 1.68 -17.67
CA LYS A 596 -45.35 0.90 -17.50
C LYS A 596 -45.71 0.92 -16.03
#